data_AF-A0A179SYQ0-F1
#
_entry.id   AF-A0A179SYQ0-F1
#
_cell.length_a   1.000
_cell.length_b   1.000
_cell.length_c   1.000
_cell.angle_alpha   90.00
_cell.angle_beta   90.00
_cell.angle_gamma   90.00
#
_symmetry.space_group_name_H-M   'P 1'
#
loop_
_entity.id
_entity.type
_entity.pdbx_description
1 polymer ?
#
loop_
_entity_poly.entity_id
_entity_poly.type
_entity_poly.pdbx_seq_one_letter_code
_entity_poly.pdbx_strand_id
1 'polypeptide(L)'
;MDQSNKQPTLLNFIPFSFPTVAVLLLISGGLGPYTIPVFIGILLLGFTYSFIVMFSKKGIIGAIINIYVIGILMFGSGVMYLMSIASGV
;
A
#
# COMPACT_ATOMS: atom_id res chain seq x y z
N MET A 1 -6.65 -38.63 5.49
CA MET A 1 -5.83 -37.91 4.48
C MET A 1 -6.07 -36.43 4.71
N ASP A 2 -5.18 -35.83 5.52
CA ASP A 2 -5.27 -34.43 5.91
C ASP A 2 -4.80 -33.58 4.72
N GLN A 3 -5.75 -33.05 3.96
CA GLN A 3 -5.45 -32.14 2.86
C GLN A 3 -4.97 -30.84 3.48
N SER A 4 -3.64 -30.75 3.68
CA SER A 4 -2.89 -29.55 4.03
C SER A 4 -3.38 -28.39 3.17
N ASN A 5 -4.33 -27.64 3.71
CA ASN A 5 -4.94 -26.44 3.17
C ASN A 5 -3.89 -25.32 3.20
N LYS A 6 -2.85 -25.45 2.37
CA LYS A 6 -1.89 -24.39 2.11
C LYS A 6 -2.59 -23.35 1.26
N GLN A 7 -3.36 -22.47 1.91
CA GLN A 7 -3.68 -21.19 1.29
C GLN A 7 -2.34 -20.61 0.77
N PRO A 8 -2.24 -20.25 -0.51
CA PRO A 8 -0.98 -19.84 -1.09
C PRO A 8 -0.52 -18.55 -0.38
N THR A 9 0.48 -18.69 0.48
CA THR A 9 1.14 -17.60 1.22
C THR A 9 1.56 -16.46 0.28
N LEU A 10 1.94 -16.80 -0.95
CA LEU A 10 2.23 -15.83 -2.01
C LEU A 10 1.08 -14.86 -2.29
N LEU A 11 -0.17 -15.33 -2.33
CA LEU A 11 -1.34 -14.49 -2.61
C LEU A 11 -1.61 -13.46 -1.51
N ASN A 12 -1.19 -13.76 -0.27
CA ASN A 12 -1.27 -12.82 0.85
C ASN A 12 -0.18 -11.76 0.81
N PHE A 13 0.95 -12.02 0.14
CA PHE A 13 2.09 -11.11 0.04
C PHE A 13 2.05 -10.20 -1.18
N ILE A 14 1.37 -10.58 -2.26
CA ILE A 14 1.18 -9.72 -3.45
C ILE A 14 0.70 -8.30 -3.09
N PRO A 15 -0.35 -8.11 -2.28
CA PRO A 15 -0.83 -6.77 -1.97
C PRO A 15 0.21 -5.91 -1.23
N PHE A 16 1.10 -6.51 -0.42
CA PHE A 16 2.17 -5.77 0.27
C PHE A 16 3.27 -5.25 -0.65
N SER A 17 3.43 -5.80 -1.85
CA SER A 17 4.43 -5.29 -2.79
C SER A 17 4.16 -3.83 -3.18
N PHE A 18 2.89 -3.43 -3.26
CA PHE A 18 2.48 -2.08 -3.65
C PHE A 18 2.98 -0.99 -2.67
N PRO A 19 2.65 -1.01 -1.36
CA PRO A 19 3.17 -0.01 -0.44
C PRO A 19 4.69 -0.07 -0.29
N THR A 20 5.31 -1.25 -0.37
CA THR A 20 6.78 -1.35 -0.31
C THR A 20 7.45 -0.66 -1.49
N VAL A 21 6.97 -0.91 -2.72
CA VAL A 21 7.50 -0.24 -3.92
C VAL A 21 7.20 1.26 -3.90
N ALA A 22 6.02 1.67 -3.43
CA ALA A 22 5.67 3.07 -3.29
C ALA A 22 6.65 3.79 -2.34
N VAL A 23 6.92 3.23 -1.15
CA VAL A 23 7.85 3.82 -0.18
C VAL A 23 9.28 3.85 -0.73
N LEU A 24 9.73 2.79 -1.40
CA LEU A 24 11.06 2.78 -2.04
C LEU A 24 11.20 3.87 -3.10
N LEU A 25 10.17 4.05 -3.94
CA LEU A 25 10.15 5.13 -4.94
C LEU A 25 10.18 6.51 -4.28
N LEU A 26 9.38 6.70 -3.22
CA LEU A 26 9.34 7.95 -2.46
C LEU A 26 10.71 8.31 -1.88
N ILE A 27 11.41 7.35 -1.26
CA ILE A 27 12.73 7.55 -0.67
C ILE A 27 13.79 7.79 -1.76
N SER A 28 13.71 7.07 -2.87
CA SER A 28 14.69 7.19 -3.96
C SER A 28 14.67 8.55 -4.65
N GLY A 29 13.52 9.26 -4.62
CA GLY A 29 13.35 10.53 -5.33
C GLY A 29 13.55 10.45 -6.85
N GLY A 30 13.61 9.25 -7.42
CA GLY A 30 14.04 9.01 -8.81
C GLY A 30 13.15 9.64 -9.89
N LEU A 31 11.96 10.10 -9.52
CA LEU A 31 10.98 10.72 -10.42
C LEU A 31 10.87 12.25 -10.22
N GLY A 32 11.70 12.84 -9.37
CA GLY A 32 11.71 14.28 -9.09
C GLY A 32 10.32 14.80 -8.67
N PRO A 33 9.76 15.83 -9.35
CA PRO A 33 8.47 16.42 -8.97
C PRO A 33 7.28 15.46 -9.12
N TYR A 34 7.42 14.39 -9.91
CA TYR A 34 6.36 13.40 -10.12
C TYR A 34 6.36 12.29 -9.06
N THR A 35 7.34 12.28 -8.15
CA THR A 35 7.46 11.22 -7.12
C THR A 35 6.22 11.14 -6.24
N ILE A 36 5.65 12.28 -5.81
CA ILE A 36 4.46 12.33 -4.95
C ILE A 36 3.20 11.85 -5.70
N PRO A 37 2.86 12.38 -6.90
CA PRO A 37 1.73 11.86 -7.68
C PRO A 37 1.82 10.35 -7.95
N VAL A 38 3.02 9.84 -8.29
CA VAL A 38 3.24 8.42 -8.59
C VAL A 38 3.12 7.58 -7.31
N PHE A 39 3.65 8.05 -6.18
CA PHE A 39 3.47 7.41 -4.87
C PHE A 39 1.98 7.22 -4.53
N ILE A 40 1.19 8.29 -4.66
CA ILE A 40 -0.26 8.24 -4.41
C ILE A 40 -0.95 7.27 -5.38
N GLY A 41 -0.59 7.33 -6.67
CA GLY A 41 -1.13 6.43 -7.69
C GLY A 41 -0.89 4.95 -7.37
N ILE A 42 0.33 4.59 -6.95
CA ILE A 42 0.67 3.20 -6.59
C ILE A 42 -0.10 2.75 -5.33
N LEU A 43 -0.24 3.62 -4.33
CA LEU A 43 -1.04 3.31 -3.14
C LEU A 43 -2.51 3.08 -3.48
N LEU A 44 -3.09 3.90 -4.36
CA LEU A 44 -4.47 3.72 -4.82
C LEU A 44 -4.65 2.40 -5.57
N LEU A 45 -3.71 2.03 -6.45
CA LEU A 45 -3.73 0.73 -7.12
C LEU A 45 -3.64 -0.44 -6.14
N GLY A 46 -2.76 -0.36 -5.14
CA GLY A 46 -2.66 -1.35 -4.07
C GLY A 46 -3.94 -1.47 -3.24
N PHE A 47 -4.61 -0.35 -3.00
CA PHE A 47 -5.89 -0.29 -2.30
C PHE A 47 -7.00 -0.97 -3.11
N THR A 48 -7.16 -0.60 -4.38
CA THR A 48 -8.14 -1.21 -5.29
C THR A 48 -7.91 -2.71 -5.42
N TYR A 49 -6.67 -3.14 -5.60
CA TYR A 49 -6.32 -4.57 -5.66
C TYR A 49 -6.72 -5.31 -4.38
N SER A 50 -6.41 -4.74 -3.21
CA SER A 50 -6.78 -5.33 -1.91
C SER A 50 -8.30 -5.46 -1.75
N PHE A 51 -9.04 -4.44 -2.22
CA PHE A 51 -10.49 -4.46 -2.22
C PHE A 51 -11.05 -5.60 -3.09
N ILE A 52 -10.52 -5.79 -4.31
CA ILE A 52 -10.91 -6.88 -5.22
C ILE A 52 -10.60 -8.26 -4.61
N VAL A 53 -9.43 -8.40 -3.98
CA VAL A 53 -8.99 -9.63 -3.31
C VAL A 53 -9.90 -9.97 -2.13
N MET A 54 -10.32 -8.96 -1.36
CA MET A 54 -11.27 -9.11 -0.26
C MET A 54 -12.64 -9.62 -0.73
N PHE A 55 -13.16 -9.10 -1.86
CA PHE A 55 -14.40 -9.60 -2.47
C PHE A 55 -14.27 -11.04 -2.99
N SER A 56 -13.09 -11.41 -3.47
CA SER A 56 -12.82 -12.76 -4.00
C SER A 56 -12.68 -13.84 -2.91
N LYS A 57 -12.77 -13.46 -1.63
CA LYS A 57 -12.56 -14.29 -0.43
C LYS A 57 -11.24 -15.07 -0.37
N LYS A 58 -10.29 -14.77 -1.27
CA LYS A 58 -8.97 -15.37 -1.32
C LYS A 58 -7.99 -14.38 -0.69
N GLY A 59 -7.22 -14.80 0.30
CA GLY A 59 -6.17 -13.96 0.90
C GLY A 59 -6.65 -12.69 1.59
N ILE A 60 -7.83 -12.76 2.24
CA ILE A 60 -8.45 -11.65 2.98
C ILE A 60 -7.50 -11.02 3.99
N ILE A 61 -6.70 -11.83 4.70
CA ILE A 61 -5.77 -11.34 5.74
C ILE A 61 -4.73 -10.40 5.12
N GLY A 62 -4.13 -10.77 3.99
CA GLY A 62 -3.15 -9.94 3.30
C GLY A 62 -3.77 -8.64 2.77
N ALA A 63 -4.97 -8.71 2.23
CA ALA A 63 -5.72 -7.54 1.77
C ALA A 63 -6.05 -6.56 2.93
N ILE A 64 -6.51 -7.07 4.07
CA ILE A 64 -6.82 -6.26 5.25
C ILE A 64 -5.56 -5.54 5.74
N ILE A 65 -4.45 -6.25 5.92
CA ILE A 65 -3.22 -5.62 6.42
C ILE A 65 -2.72 -4.58 5.42
N ASN A 66 -2.77 -4.86 4.11
CA ASN A 66 -2.37 -3.89 3.11
C ASN A 66 -3.22 -2.61 3.15
N ILE A 67 -4.54 -2.74 3.33
CA ILE A 67 -5.44 -1.59 3.50
C ILE A 67 -5.02 -0.77 4.74
N TYR A 68 -4.68 -1.40 5.85
CA TYR A 68 -4.17 -0.70 7.04
C TYR A 68 -2.85 0.02 6.77
N VAL A 69 -1.89 -0.63 6.11
CA VAL A 69 -0.58 -0.03 5.78
C VAL A 69 -0.78 1.18 4.87
N ILE A 70 -1.59 1.04 3.81
CA ILE A 70 -1.91 2.15 2.90
C ILE A 70 -2.61 3.29 3.66
N GLY A 71 -3.55 2.96 4.56
CA GLY A 71 -4.24 3.95 5.39
C GLY A 71 -3.28 4.73 6.28
N ILE A 72 -2.35 4.05 6.97
CA ILE A 72 -1.32 4.69 7.81
C ILE A 72 -0.41 5.57 6.95
N LEU A 73 0.01 5.08 5.77
CA LEU A 73 0.86 5.86 4.86
C LEU A 73 0.15 7.12 4.36
N MET A 74 -1.09 7.01 3.88
CA MET A 74 -1.86 8.16 3.41
C MET A 74 -2.12 9.16 4.53
N PHE A 75 -2.53 8.67 5.71
CA PHE A 75 -2.79 9.53 6.86
C PHE A 75 -1.51 10.23 7.35
N GLY A 76 -0.42 9.48 7.55
CA GLY A 76 0.87 10.02 7.96
C GLY A 76 1.40 11.04 6.96
N SER A 77 1.29 10.76 5.65
CA SER A 77 1.66 11.70 4.59
C SER A 77 0.84 12.99 4.66
N GLY A 78 -0.48 12.87 4.87
CA GLY A 78 -1.37 14.02 5.01
C GLY A 78 -1.04 14.89 6.22
N VAL A 79 -0.76 14.28 7.37
CA VAL A 79 -0.33 15.00 8.57
C VAL A 79 1.00 15.73 8.34
N MET A 80 1.99 15.05 7.76
CA MET A 80 3.30 15.65 7.44
C MET A 80 3.17 16.80 6.44
N TYR A 81 2.30 16.67 5.43
CA TYR A 81 2.02 17.73 4.46
C TYR A 81 1.39 18.96 5.13
N LEU A 82 0.39 18.75 5.99
CA LEU A 82 -0.22 19.85 6.75
C LEU A 82 0.77 20.52 7.70
N MET A 83 1.65 19.74 8.34
CA MET A 83 2.73 20.28 9.18
C MET A 83 3.71 21.13 8.36
N SER A 84 4.11 20.70 7.16
CA SER A 84 4.99 21.47 6.26
C SER A 84 4.41 22.85 5.98
N ILE A 85 3.14 22.88 5.54
CA ILE A 85 2.40 24.13 5.28
C ILE A 85 2.32 25.00 6.55
N ALA A 86 1.99 24.40 7.70
CA ALA A 86 1.88 25.12 8.95
C ALA A 86 3.23 25.69 9.44
N SER A 87 4.33 25.00 9.15
CA SER A 87 5.69 25.46 9.45
C SER A 87 6.24 26.48 8.45
N GLY A 88 5.50 26.76 7.37
CA GLY A 88 5.92 27.70 6.32
C GLY A 88 7.04 27.18 5.41
N VAL A 89 7.18 25.85 5.31
CA VAL A 89 8.18 25.15 4.47
C VAL A 89 7.49 24.48 3.29
#